data_AF-A0A1H0CVG3-F1
#
_entry.id   AF-A0A1H0CVG3-F1
#
_cell.length_a   1.000
_cell.length_b   1.000
_cell.length_c   1.000
_cell.angle_alpha   90.00
_cell.angle_beta   90.00
_cell.angle_gamma   90.00
#
_symmetry.space_group_name_H-M   'P 1'
#
loop_
_entity.id
_entity.type
_entity.pdbx_description
1 polymer ?
#
loop_
_entity_poly.entity_id
_entity_poly.type
_entity_poly.pdbx_seq_one_letter_code
_entity_poly.pdbx_strand_id
1 'polypeptide(L)'
;MSWPSVIILVPAERRPSLEERIRGFELVPDSVMGDERLHWHGYSYSLDLSGGILADYEPDELGQVTASIGEPYAFYVSCQSMDAARAFLRDVLPGVDGLVDTNHFEILQASRFLTLLDSHPSWDWRRQPSTDPQ
;
A
#
# COMPACT_ATOMS: atom_id res chain seq x y z
N MET A 1 17.31 -0.95 -9.80
CA MET A 1 15.96 -0.36 -9.79
C MET A 1 15.29 -0.78 -8.50
N SER A 2 14.68 0.15 -7.76
CA SER A 2 13.87 -0.17 -6.57
C SER A 2 12.61 -0.93 -6.99
N TRP A 3 12.17 -1.82 -6.10
CA TRP A 3 10.88 -2.51 -6.22
C TRP A 3 9.74 -1.49 -6.17
N PRO A 4 8.66 -1.64 -6.97
CA PRO A 4 7.47 -0.81 -6.83
C PRO A 4 6.89 -0.92 -5.42
N SER A 5 6.50 0.20 -4.86
CA SER A 5 5.90 0.27 -3.53
C SER A 5 4.66 1.16 -3.51
N VAL A 6 3.86 0.95 -2.46
CA VAL A 6 2.73 1.81 -2.08
C VAL A 6 2.63 1.83 -0.56
N ILE A 7 1.95 2.84 -0.03
CA ILE A 7 1.57 2.93 1.38
C ILE A 7 0.05 2.90 1.45
N ILE A 8 -0.50 1.94 2.18
CA ILE A 8 -1.94 1.85 2.44
C ILE A 8 -2.18 2.56 3.78
N LEU A 9 -3.03 3.59 3.73
CA LEU A 9 -3.39 4.41 4.88
C LEU A 9 -4.83 4.10 5.26
N VAL A 10 -5.07 3.73 6.50
CA VAL A 10 -6.42 3.48 7.03
C VAL A 10 -6.61 4.25 8.34
N PRO A 11 -7.85 4.51 8.77
CA PRO A 11 -8.09 5.00 10.12
C PRO A 11 -7.47 4.06 11.15
N ALA A 12 -6.85 4.59 12.21
CA ALA A 12 -6.12 3.81 13.20
C ALA A 12 -6.97 2.71 13.85
N GLU A 13 -8.27 2.93 14.02
CA GLU A 13 -9.21 1.92 14.51
C GLU A 13 -9.39 0.71 13.58
N ARG A 14 -9.01 0.83 12.31
CA ARG A 14 -9.04 -0.24 11.31
C ARG A 14 -7.75 -1.04 11.24
N ARG A 15 -6.69 -0.62 11.95
CA ARG A 15 -5.40 -1.31 12.02
C ARG A 15 -5.53 -2.82 12.28
N PRO A 16 -6.29 -3.30 13.30
CA PRO A 16 -6.36 -4.74 13.57
C PRO A 16 -6.94 -5.54 12.40
N SER A 17 -7.95 -5.01 11.72
CA SER A 17 -8.58 -5.67 10.58
C SER A 17 -7.66 -5.72 9.36
N LEU A 18 -6.88 -4.66 9.12
CA LEU A 18 -5.89 -4.66 8.05
C LEU A 18 -4.75 -5.63 8.36
N GLU A 19 -4.17 -5.57 9.56
CA GLU A 19 -3.09 -6.49 9.95
C GLU A 19 -3.55 -7.95 9.92
N GLU A 20 -4.76 -8.28 10.39
CA GLU A 20 -5.30 -9.65 10.32
C GLU A 20 -5.42 -10.13 8.88
N ARG A 21 -5.93 -9.28 7.97
CA ARG A 21 -6.00 -9.59 6.54
C ARG A 21 -4.62 -9.86 5.95
N ILE A 22 -3.64 -9.01 6.26
CA ILE A 22 -2.27 -9.16 5.75
C ILE A 22 -1.59 -10.41 6.33
N ARG A 23 -1.79 -10.69 7.63
CA ARG A 23 -1.26 -11.91 8.26
C ARG A 23 -1.87 -13.19 7.70
N GLY A 24 -3.08 -13.12 7.13
CA GLY A 24 -3.72 -14.23 6.40
C GLY A 24 -2.93 -14.75 5.20
N PHE A 25 -1.95 -13.99 4.68
CA PHE A 25 -1.05 -14.43 3.60
C PHE A 25 0.15 -15.26 4.08
N GLU A 26 0.22 -15.63 5.37
CA GLU A 26 1.32 -16.42 5.98
C GLU A 26 2.68 -15.69 5.97
N LEU A 27 2.70 -14.49 6.54
CA LEU A 27 3.90 -13.65 6.67
C LEU A 27 5.00 -14.31 7.52
N VAL A 28 6.25 -14.11 7.09
CA VAL A 28 7.43 -14.56 7.82
C VAL A 28 8.17 -13.34 8.35
N PRO A 29 8.44 -13.24 9.66
CA PRO A 29 9.24 -12.14 10.21
C PRO A 29 10.63 -12.07 9.58
N ASP A 30 11.07 -10.88 9.13
CA ASP A 30 12.46 -10.63 8.74
C ASP A 30 13.23 -10.09 9.95
N SER A 31 13.94 -10.97 10.63
CA SER A 31 14.72 -10.63 11.82
C SER A 31 15.89 -9.68 11.57
N VAL A 32 16.24 -9.38 10.31
CA VAL A 32 17.36 -8.50 9.94
C VAL A 32 16.92 -7.06 9.70
N MET A 33 15.76 -6.88 9.05
CA MET A 33 15.29 -5.56 8.63
C MET A 33 14.21 -4.98 9.57
N GLY A 34 13.56 -5.82 10.39
CA GLY A 34 12.38 -5.43 11.17
C GLY A 34 11.08 -5.46 10.35
N ASP A 35 11.19 -5.62 9.03
CA ASP A 35 10.11 -5.85 8.08
C ASP A 35 9.54 -7.28 8.22
N GLU A 36 8.39 -7.52 7.59
CA GLU A 36 7.84 -8.84 7.33
C GLU A 36 8.08 -9.21 5.85
N ARG A 37 8.53 -10.45 5.59
CA ARG A 37 8.66 -10.99 4.24
C ARG A 37 7.45 -11.83 3.89
N LEU A 38 6.94 -11.62 2.68
CA LEU A 38 5.91 -12.46 2.09
C LEU A 38 6.43 -13.12 0.83
N HIS A 39 6.16 -14.43 0.71
CA HIS A 39 6.28 -15.15 -0.55
C HIS A 39 4.90 -15.66 -0.95
N TRP A 40 4.29 -15.03 -1.95
CA TRP A 40 2.91 -15.31 -2.34
C TRP A 40 2.76 -15.28 -3.86
N HIS A 41 2.04 -16.27 -4.41
CA HIS A 41 1.91 -16.51 -5.85
C HIS A 41 3.23 -16.51 -6.65
N GLY A 42 4.32 -16.96 -6.03
CA GLY A 42 5.64 -16.99 -6.67
C GLY A 42 6.37 -15.64 -6.72
N TYR A 43 5.81 -14.61 -6.07
CA TYR A 43 6.44 -13.30 -5.91
C TYR A 43 6.95 -13.11 -4.48
N SER A 44 7.89 -12.18 -4.33
CA SER A 44 8.42 -11.72 -3.05
C SER A 44 7.97 -10.30 -2.73
N TYR A 45 7.72 -10.04 -1.45
CA TYR A 45 7.32 -8.73 -0.95
C TYR A 45 8.06 -8.41 0.35
N SER A 46 8.36 -7.13 0.57
CA SER A 46 8.79 -6.57 1.87
C SER A 46 7.65 -5.72 2.42
N LEU A 47 7.26 -5.97 3.66
CA LEU A 47 6.12 -5.34 4.31
C LEU A 47 6.58 -4.66 5.60
N ASP A 48 6.10 -3.45 5.86
CA ASP A 48 6.24 -2.80 7.17
C ASP A 48 4.85 -2.49 7.74
N LEU A 49 4.50 -3.23 8.80
CA LEU A 49 3.27 -3.09 9.57
C LEU A 49 3.44 -2.26 10.85
N SER A 50 4.64 -1.72 11.11
CA SER A 50 4.90 -0.95 12.33
C SER A 50 4.15 0.38 12.36
N GLY A 51 3.81 0.92 11.18
CA GLY A 51 3.33 2.29 11.01
C GLY A 51 4.45 3.35 11.04
N GLY A 52 5.71 2.92 11.15
CA GLY A 52 6.88 3.79 11.23
C GLY A 52 7.04 4.71 10.02
N ILE A 53 6.56 4.28 8.85
CA ILE A 53 6.58 5.07 7.62
C ILE A 53 5.87 6.44 7.74
N LEU A 54 4.93 6.60 8.69
CA LEU A 54 4.31 7.91 8.96
C LEU A 54 5.31 8.97 9.43
N ALA A 55 6.45 8.58 10.00
CA ALA A 55 7.49 9.51 10.42
C ALA A 55 8.19 10.19 9.23
N ASP A 56 8.04 9.63 8.02
CA ASP A 56 8.62 10.17 6.78
C ASP A 56 7.68 11.18 6.09
N TYR A 57 6.44 11.34 6.57
CA TYR A 57 5.49 12.31 6.01
C TYR A 57 5.78 13.71 6.52
N GLU A 58 5.69 14.70 5.62
CA GLU A 58 5.73 16.10 6.03
C GLU A 58 4.45 16.45 6.83
N PRO A 59 4.51 17.37 7.82
CA PRO A 59 3.37 17.68 8.68
C PRO A 59 2.10 18.10 7.93
N ASP A 60 2.26 18.82 6.81
CA ASP A 60 1.13 19.27 5.99
C ASP A 60 0.50 18.11 5.21
N GLU A 61 1.30 17.15 4.74
CA GLU A 61 0.82 15.94 4.06
C GLU A 61 0.07 15.04 5.05
N LEU A 62 0.65 14.83 6.23
CA LEU A 62 0.00 14.08 7.30
C LEU A 62 -1.30 14.77 7.73
N GLY A 63 -1.32 16.10 7.81
CA GLY A 63 -2.52 16.88 8.09
C GLY A 63 -3.64 16.65 7.07
N GLN A 64 -3.32 16.52 5.79
CA GLN A 64 -4.30 16.22 4.72
C GLN A 64 -4.83 14.78 4.83
N VAL A 65 -3.96 13.82 5.13
CA VAL A 65 -4.37 12.43 5.40
C VAL A 65 -5.31 12.41 6.61
N THR A 66 -4.92 13.02 7.71
CA THR A 66 -5.73 13.06 8.94
C THR A 66 -7.07 13.73 8.75
N ALA A 67 -7.13 14.82 7.98
CA ALA A 67 -8.39 15.47 7.63
C ALA A 67 -9.32 14.59 6.78
N SER A 68 -8.75 13.64 6.03
CA SER A 68 -9.50 12.76 5.13
C SER A 68 -10.03 11.50 5.81
N ILE A 69 -9.23 10.87 6.68
CA ILE A 69 -9.53 9.56 7.27
C ILE A 69 -9.46 9.51 8.81
N GLY A 70 -9.20 10.64 9.49
CA GLY A 70 -8.91 10.66 10.92
C GLY A 70 -7.48 10.23 11.23
N GLU A 71 -7.19 9.90 12.49
CA GLU A 71 -5.85 9.45 12.91
C GLU A 71 -5.38 8.27 12.04
N PRO A 72 -4.28 8.38 11.29
CA PRO A 72 -3.91 7.36 10.32
C PRO A 72 -3.06 6.25 10.95
N TYR A 73 -3.24 5.04 10.42
CA TYR A 73 -2.27 3.95 10.47
C TYR A 73 -1.79 3.66 9.04
N ALA A 74 -0.48 3.48 8.87
CA ALA A 74 0.13 3.22 7.58
C ALA A 74 0.73 1.82 7.51
N PHE A 75 0.54 1.18 6.36
CA PHE A 75 1.14 -0.08 5.99
C PHE A 75 1.94 0.13 4.70
N TYR A 76 3.25 -0.10 4.76
CA TYR A 76 4.11 -0.02 3.58
C TYR A 76 4.32 -1.40 2.97
N VAL A 77 4.26 -1.48 1.64
CA VAL A 77 4.61 -2.69 0.90
C VAL A 77 5.50 -2.35 -0.29
N SER A 78 6.56 -3.13 -0.43
CA SER A 78 7.43 -3.16 -1.60
C SER A 78 7.31 -4.50 -2.30
N CYS A 79 7.02 -4.48 -3.59
CA CYS A 79 6.65 -5.65 -4.39
C CYS A 79 7.75 -5.95 -5.41
N GLN A 80 8.14 -7.21 -5.59
CA GLN A 80 9.19 -7.60 -6.54
C GLN A 80 9.03 -7.03 -7.97
N SER A 81 7.79 -6.88 -8.43
CA SER A 81 7.46 -6.37 -9.77
C SER A 81 6.10 -5.67 -9.75
N MET A 82 5.76 -5.02 -10.87
CA MET A 82 4.44 -4.39 -10.99
C MET A 82 3.31 -5.43 -11.08
N ASP A 83 3.59 -6.62 -11.64
CA ASP A 83 2.65 -7.74 -11.63
C ASP A 83 2.39 -8.23 -10.20
N ALA A 84 3.46 -8.35 -9.40
CA ALA A 84 3.35 -8.70 -7.98
C ALA A 84 2.49 -7.67 -7.22
N ALA A 85 2.74 -6.37 -7.46
CA ALA A 85 1.99 -5.28 -6.84
C ALA A 85 0.51 -5.31 -7.22
N ARG A 86 0.21 -5.47 -8.52
CA ARG A 86 -1.17 -5.59 -9.02
C ARG A 86 -1.90 -6.80 -8.43
N ALA A 87 -1.25 -7.95 -8.36
CA ALA A 87 -1.83 -9.15 -7.77
C ALA A 87 -2.17 -8.94 -6.30
N PHE A 88 -1.22 -8.42 -5.52
CA PHE A 88 -1.38 -8.20 -4.09
C PHE A 88 -2.45 -7.16 -3.77
N LEU A 89 -2.43 -6.01 -4.46
CA LEU A 89 -3.36 -4.91 -4.19
C LEU A 89 -4.80 -5.25 -4.60
N ARG A 90 -5.01 -6.10 -5.61
CA ARG A 90 -6.35 -6.60 -5.94
C ARG A 90 -6.94 -7.51 -4.87
N ASP A 91 -6.10 -8.18 -4.08
CA ASP A 91 -6.56 -9.04 -2.99
C ASP A 91 -6.75 -8.23 -1.69
N VAL A 92 -5.86 -7.27 -1.44
CA VAL A 92 -5.84 -6.49 -0.18
C VAL A 92 -6.84 -5.35 -0.17
N LEU A 93 -6.96 -4.57 -1.26
CA LEU A 93 -7.75 -3.34 -1.28
C LEU A 93 -9.29 -3.49 -1.27
N PRO A 94 -9.91 -4.60 -1.73
CA PRO A 94 -11.36 -4.74 -1.67
C PRO A 94 -11.93 -4.51 -0.26
N GLY A 95 -12.83 -3.54 -0.14
CA GLY A 95 -13.46 -3.18 1.14
C GLY A 95 -12.56 -2.42 2.12
N VAL A 96 -11.36 -1.99 1.71
CA VAL A 96 -10.54 -1.06 2.50
C VAL A 96 -11.13 0.34 2.37
N ASP A 97 -11.54 0.90 3.51
CA ASP A 97 -11.96 2.29 3.64
C ASP A 97 -10.75 3.12 4.08
N GLY A 98 -10.06 3.72 3.12
CA GLY A 98 -8.76 4.34 3.33
C GLY A 98 -8.16 4.90 2.04
N LEU A 99 -6.88 5.26 2.10
CA LEU A 99 -6.11 5.84 1.01
C LEU A 99 -4.97 4.90 0.59
N VAL A 100 -4.51 5.09 -0.64
CA VAL A 100 -3.28 4.51 -1.17
C VAL A 100 -2.40 5.65 -1.61
N ASP A 101 -1.27 5.81 -0.95
CA ASP A 101 -0.15 6.61 -1.44
C ASP A 101 0.64 5.77 -2.44
N THR A 102 0.82 6.29 -3.64
CA THR A 102 1.59 5.63 -4.70
C THR A 102 3.09 5.61 -4.41
N ASN A 103 3.54 6.29 -3.34
CA ASN A 103 4.93 6.60 -3.02
C ASN A 103 5.65 7.32 -4.18
N HIS A 104 4.86 7.97 -5.03
CA HIS A 104 5.25 8.60 -6.29
C HIS A 104 4.26 9.74 -6.61
N PHE A 105 4.04 10.63 -5.63
CA PHE A 105 3.34 11.93 -5.75
C PHE A 105 1.81 11.92 -5.72
N GLU A 106 1.14 10.77 -5.57
CA GLU A 106 -0.32 10.72 -5.54
C GLU A 106 -0.83 9.94 -4.33
N ILE A 107 -1.80 10.52 -3.63
CA ILE A 107 -2.61 9.82 -2.63
C ILE A 107 -4.03 9.73 -3.18
N LEU A 108 -4.54 8.50 -3.28
CA LEU A 108 -5.84 8.20 -3.89
C LEU A 108 -6.72 7.44 -2.90
N GLN A 109 -8.04 7.60 -3.02
CA GLN A 109 -8.98 6.70 -2.35
C GLN A 109 -8.71 5.25 -2.76
N ALA A 110 -8.67 4.31 -1.81
CA ALA A 110 -8.34 2.91 -2.08
C ALA A 110 -9.25 2.29 -3.15
N SER A 111 -10.56 2.61 -3.11
CA SER A 111 -11.55 2.18 -4.11
C SER A 111 -11.26 2.75 -5.51
N ARG A 112 -10.82 4.00 -5.59
CA ARG A 112 -10.41 4.63 -6.86
C ARG A 112 -9.14 3.99 -7.40
N PHE A 113 -8.15 3.76 -6.55
CA PHE A 113 -6.90 3.10 -6.93
C PHE A 113 -7.18 1.69 -7.50
N LEU A 114 -8.00 0.90 -6.81
CA LEU A 114 -8.41 -0.43 -7.27
C LEU A 114 -9.13 -0.37 -8.63
N THR A 115 -10.05 0.60 -8.80
CA THR A 115 -10.74 0.81 -10.09
C THR A 115 -9.75 1.11 -11.23
N LEU A 116 -8.70 1.89 -10.97
CA LEU A 116 -7.66 2.17 -11.95
C LEU A 116 -6.84 0.92 -12.30
N LEU A 117 -6.47 0.11 -11.30
CA LEU A 117 -5.79 -1.17 -11.54
C LEU A 117 -6.62 -2.11 -12.42
N ASP A 118 -7.93 -2.17 -12.19
CA ASP A 118 -8.81 -3.06 -12.93
C ASP A 118 -9.10 -2.56 -14.34
N SER A 119 -9.20 -1.24 -14.51
CA SER A 119 -9.48 -0.63 -15.81
C SER A 119 -8.25 -0.56 -16.71
N HIS A 120 -7.04 -0.48 -16.14
CA HIS A 120 -5.78 -0.30 -16.87
C HIS A 120 -4.73 -1.34 -16.43
N PRO A 121 -4.76 -2.57 -16.99
CA PRO A 121 -3.85 -3.64 -16.58
C PRO A 121 -2.36 -3.32 -16.79
N SER A 122 -2.04 -2.41 -17.70
CA SER A 122 -0.69 -1.91 -18.04
C SER A 122 -0.19 -0.80 -17.11
N TRP A 123 -1.05 -0.20 -16.28
CA TRP A 123 -0.71 1.00 -15.52
C TRP A 123 0.47 0.74 -14.57
N ASP A 124 1.48 1.62 -14.65
CA ASP A 124 2.63 1.72 -13.74
C ASP A 124 2.61 3.13 -13.15
N TRP A 125 2.05 3.26 -11.95
CA TRP A 125 1.88 4.55 -11.26
C TRP A 125 3.19 5.29 -11.00
N ARG A 126 4.33 4.60 -11.04
CA ARG A 126 5.65 5.23 -10.90
C ARG A 126 6.06 6.03 -12.14
N ARG A 127 5.37 5.80 -13.26
CA ARG A 127 5.69 6.39 -14.57
C ARG A 127 4.54 7.23 -15.12
N GLN A 128 3.31 6.86 -14.80
CA GLN A 128 2.11 7.50 -15.32
C GLN A 128 1.17 7.85 -14.15
N PRO A 129 0.85 9.14 -13.95
CA PRO A 129 -0.11 9.53 -12.92
C PRO A 129 -1.52 9.02 -13.28
N SER A 130 -2.42 9.04 -12.30
CA SER A 130 -3.78 8.51 -12.41
C SER A 130 -4.67 9.19 -13.46
N THR A 131 -4.26 10.36 -13.97
CA THR A 131 -4.96 11.10 -15.02
C THR A 131 -4.56 10.70 -16.44
N ASP A 132 -3.41 10.04 -16.63
CA ASP A 132 -2.90 9.59 -17.94
C ASP A 132 -2.64 8.06 -18.05
N PRO A 133 -3.43 7.16 -17.43
CA PRO A 133 -3.25 5.73 -17.64
C PRO A 133 -3.69 5.35 -19.07
N GLN A 134 -2.80 4.70 -19.84
CA GLN A 134 -3.09 4.14 -21.18
C GLN A 134 -3.34 2.63 -21.14
#